data_AF-A0A6N6MLJ1-F1
#
_entry.id   AF-A0A6N6MLJ1-F1
#
_cell.length_a   1.000
_cell.length_b   1.000
_cell.length_c   1.000
_cell.angle_alpha   90.00
_cell.angle_beta   90.00
_cell.angle_gamma   90.00
#
_symmetry.space_group_name_H-M   'P 1'
#
loop_
_entity.id
_entity.type
_entity.pdbx_description
1 polymer ?
#
loop_
_entity_poly.entity_id
_entity_poly.type
_entity_poly.pdbx_seq_one_letter_code
_entity_poly.pdbx_strand_id
1 'polypeptide(L)' 'MAISVRYYVFEEAGPLRHVPRRVSDGLYAGEDTIPAYASTQQRIAEVIVENEDGKPARLFDARGRY' A
#
# COMPACT_ATOMS: atom_id res chain seq x y z
N MET A 1 -5.35 18.60 12.38
CA MET A 1 -5.92 17.43 11.66
C MET A 1 -5.22 17.32 10.32
N ALA A 2 -4.60 16.18 10.01
CA ALA A 2 -3.81 16.00 8.79
C ALA A 2 -4.15 14.68 8.09
N ILE A 3 -4.29 14.69 6.77
CA ILE A 3 -4.54 13.49 5.96
C ILE A 3 -3.20 12.91 5.50
N SER A 4 -3.03 11.59 5.59
CA SER A 4 -1.91 10.86 5.01
C SER A 4 -2.40 9.69 4.14
N VAL A 5 -1.64 9.36 3.11
CA VAL A 5 -1.90 8.18 2.27
C VAL A 5 -0.88 7.09 2.59
N ARG A 6 -1.35 5.87 2.78
CA ARG A 6 -0.55 4.67 3.06
C ARG A 6 -0.82 3.61 2.01
N TYR A 7 0.21 2.87 1.62
CA TYR A 7 0.11 1.82 0.62
C TYR A 7 0.41 0.47 1.24
N TYR A 8 -0.42 -0.53 0.94
CA TYR A 8 -0.27 -1.88 1.46
C TYR A 8 -0.30 -2.91 0.33
N VAL A 9 0.57 -3.90 0.41
CA VAL A 9 0.59 -5.08 -0.47
C VAL A 9 -0.15 -6.21 0.22
N PHE A 10 -1.07 -6.87 -0.50
CA PHE A 10 -1.67 -8.13 -0.09
C PHE A 10 -0.85 -9.29 -0.67
N GLU A 11 -0.04 -9.93 0.17
CA GLU A 11 0.68 -11.15 -0.21
C GLU A 11 -0.30 -12.34 -0.23
N GLU A 12 -0.24 -13.21 -1.25
CA GLU A 12 -1.25 -14.29 -1.46
C GLU A 12 -1.47 -15.21 -0.25
N ALA A 13 -0.44 -15.43 0.56
CA ALA A 13 -0.49 -16.25 1.78
C ALA A 13 0.13 -15.54 2.99
N GLY A 14 0.31 -14.21 2.92
CA GLY A 14 1.10 -13.44 3.87
C GLY A 14 0.35 -12.28 4.53
N PRO A 15 0.97 -11.63 5.53
CA PRO A 15 0.40 -10.46 6.18
C PRO A 15 0.35 -9.27 5.23
N LEU A 16 -0.57 -8.34 5.48
CA LEU A 16 -0.58 -7.02 4.86
C LEU A 16 0.72 -6.28 5.17
N ARG A 17 1.50 -5.95 4.14
CA ARG A 17 2.76 -5.20 4.30
C ARG A 17 2.59 -3.77 3.87
N HIS A 18 2.95 -2.84 4.75
CA HIS A 18 3.05 -1.43 4.38
C HIS A 18 4.28 -1.22 3.49
N VAL A 19 4.09 -0.56 2.34
CA VAL A 19 5.14 -0.27 1.38
C VAL A 19 5.19 1.21 1.03
N PRO A 20 6.36 1.74 0.62
CA PRO A 20 6.44 3.07 0.04
C PRO A 20 5.62 3.19 -1.25
N ARG A 21 5.08 4.38 -1.55
CA ARG A 21 4.33 4.66 -2.79
C ARG A 21 5.07 4.23 -4.07
N ARG A 22 6.38 4.50 -4.14
CA ARG A 22 7.18 4.14 -5.33
C ARG A 22 7.15 2.62 -5.58
N VAL A 23 7.17 1.83 -4.51
CA VAL A 23 7.09 0.37 -4.58
C VAL A 23 5.70 -0.06 -5.03
N SER A 24 4.63 0.53 -4.48
CA SER A 24 3.27 0.20 -4.94
C SER A 24 3.05 0.50 -6.42
N ASP A 25 3.60 1.61 -6.92
CA ASP A 25 3.46 2.00 -8.32
C ASP A 25 4.16 1.01 -9.26
N GLY A 26 5.38 0.56 -8.90
CA GLY A 26 6.11 -0.45 -9.66
C GLY A 26 5.44 -1.84 -9.62
N LEU A 27 4.95 -2.25 -8.45
CA LEU A 27 4.29 -3.54 -8.27
C LEU A 27 2.98 -3.64 -9.05
N TYR A 28 2.23 -2.53 -9.11
CA TYR A 28 1.01 -2.43 -9.91
C TYR A 28 1.29 -2.47 -11.41
N ALA A 29 2.35 -1.77 -11.87
CA ALA A 29 2.73 -1.73 -13.27
C ALA A 29 3.44 -3.01 -13.78
N GLY A 30 3.86 -3.90 -12.87
CA GLY A 30 4.69 -5.07 -13.20
C GLY A 30 6.13 -4.69 -13.60
N GLU A 31 6.54 -3.45 -13.29
CA GLU A 31 7.86 -2.90 -13.64
C GLU A 31 8.83 -2.90 -12.45
N ASP A 32 8.36 -3.28 -11.25
CA ASP A 32 9.24 -3.34 -10.09
C ASP A 32 10.20 -4.54 -10.15
N THR A 33 11.46 -4.28 -9.85
CA THR A 33 12.54 -5.27 -9.83
C THR A 33 12.75 -5.86 -8.43
N ILE A 34 11.83 -5.64 -7.47
CA ILE A 34 11.96 -6.22 -6.13
C ILE A 34 11.97 -7.75 -6.22
N PRO A 35 13.06 -8.44 -5.81
CA PRO A 35 13.17 -9.88 -5.96
C PRO A 35 12.07 -10.68 -5.27
N ALA A 36 11.57 -10.18 -4.13
CA ALA A 36 10.51 -10.81 -3.36
C ALA A 36 9.15 -10.85 -4.09
N TYR A 37 8.96 -10.00 -5.10
CA TYR A 37 7.72 -9.90 -5.88
C TYR A 37 7.96 -10.18 -7.37
N ALA A 38 9.17 -10.59 -7.76
CA ALA A 38 9.52 -10.86 -9.14
C ALA A 38 8.60 -11.95 -9.72
N SER A 39 8.02 -11.69 -10.89
CA SER A 39 7.07 -12.58 -11.58
C SER A 39 5.74 -12.80 -10.85
N THR A 40 5.33 -11.88 -9.98
CA THR A 40 4.03 -11.94 -9.29
C THR A 40 3.25 -10.64 -9.49
N GLN A 41 1.93 -10.71 -9.68
CA GLN A 41 1.05 -9.55 -9.63
C GLN A 41 0.53 -9.39 -8.20
N GLN A 42 0.76 -8.22 -7.62
CA GLN A 42 0.39 -7.94 -6.24
C GLN A 42 -0.85 -7.06 -6.21
N ARG A 43 -1.81 -7.42 -5.35
CA ARG A 43 -2.96 -6.54 -5.07
C ARG A 43 -2.49 -5.45 -4.11
N ILE A 44 -2.85 -4.21 -4.38
CA ILE A 44 -2.46 -3.05 -3.57
C ILE A 44 -3.70 -2.40 -2.94
N ALA A 45 -3.61 -2.01 -1.67
CA ALA A 45 -4.54 -1.06 -1.05
C ALA A 45 -3.90 0.31 -0.88
N GLU A 46 -4.54 1.34 -1.43
CA GLU A 46 -4.30 2.74 -1.08
C GLU A 46 -5.27 3.12 0.04
N VAL A 47 -4.75 3.48 1.21
CA VAL A 47 -5.53 3.80 2.40
C VAL A 47 -5.30 5.26 2.78
N ILE A 48 -6.39 6.02 2.83
CA ILE A 48 -6.40 7.41 3.27
C ILE A 48 -6.71 7.41 4.77
N VAL A 49 -5.83 8.03 5.55
CA VAL A 49 -5.89 8.02 7.01
C VAL A 49 -5.90 9.46 7.53
N GLU A 50 -6.83 9.73 8.43
CA GLU A 50 -6.82 10.94 9.25
C GLU A 50 -5.89 10.77 10.44
N ASN A 51 -5.02 11.76 10.63
CA ASN A 51 -4.07 11.80 11.73
C ASN A 51 -4.45 12.91 12.73
N GLU A 52 -4.35 12.54 14.00
CA GLU A 52 -4.43 13.42 15.15
C GLU A 52 -3.11 13.31 15.93
N ASP A 53 -2.53 14.44 16.30
CA ASP A 53 -1.22 14.52 16.99
C ASP A 53 -0.10 13.70 16.32
N GLY A 54 -0.10 13.68 14.98
CA GLY A 54 0.88 12.96 14.16
C GLY A 54 0.73 11.44 14.13
N LYS A 55 -0.35 10.90 14.71
CA LYS A 55 -0.65 9.46 14.74
C LYS A 55 -1.91 9.14 13.93
N PRO A 56 -1.98 7.96 13.29
CA PRO A 56 -3.22 7.45 12.70
C PRO A 56 -4.34 7.40 13.74
N ALA A 57 -5.41 8.13 13.50
CA ALA A 57 -6.59 8.15 14.37
C ALA A 57 -7.76 7.43 13.71
N ARG A 58 -7.96 7.61 12.40
CA ARG A 58 -9.11 7.07 11.68
C ARG A 58 -8.81 6.73 10.23
N LEU A 59 -9.38 5.62 9.73
CA LEU A 59 -9.43 5.33 8.30
C LEU A 59 -10.53 6.17 7.64
N PHE A 60 -10.14 6.96 6.67
CA PHE A 60 -11.04 7.84 5.92
C PHE A 60 -11.59 7.15 4.68
N ASP A 61 -10.71 6.51 3.89
CA ASP A 61 -11.07 5.79 2.66
C ASP A 61 -10.04 4.67 2.38
N ALA A 62 -10.43 3.66 1.61
CA ALA A 62 -9.55 2.59 1.17
C ALA A 62 -9.91 2.10 -0.24
N ARG A 63 -8.93 2.04 -1.14
CA ARG A 63 -9.12 1.68 -2.54
C ARG A 63 -8.19 0.55 -2.95
N GLY A 64 -8.76 -0.51 -3.51
CA GLY A 64 -8.00 -1.59 -4.11
C GLY A 64 -7.53 -1.24 -5.52
N ARG A 65 -6.29 -1.63 -5.85
CA ARG A 65 -5.76 -1.67 -7.23
C ARG A 65 -5.29 -3.08 -7.54
N TYR A 66 -5.61 -3.58 -8.73
CA TYR A 66 -5.34 -4.94 -9.21
C TYR A 66 -4.73 -4.93 -10.60
#